data_AF-A0A945MVT1-F1
#
_entry.id   AF-A0A945MVT1-F1
#
_cell.length_a   1.000
_cell.length_b   1.000
_cell.length_c   1.000
_cell.angle_alpha   90.00
_cell.angle_beta   90.00
_cell.angle_gamma   90.00
#
_symmetry.space_group_name_H-M   'P 1'
#
loop_
_entity.id
_entity.type
_entity.pdbx_description
1 polymer ?
#
loop_
_entity_poly.entity_id
_entity_poly.type
_entity_poly.pdbx_seq_one_letter_code
_entity_poly.pdbx_strand_id
1 'polypeptide(L)'
;MLPSIREETGVDTEAGRQFAEGKCARCHAVGRTGPSPYGAAPPFRTFAQRWPLESIEEALAEGIDIPTESAEGERGQAGLS
;
A
#
# COMPACT_ATOMS: atom_id res chain seq x y z
N MET A 1 -37.77 -10.24 -8.07
CA MET A 1 -37.25 -9.70 -6.80
C MET A 1 -35.72 -9.74 -6.86
N LEU A 2 -35.12 -8.92 -7.72
CA LEU A 2 -33.66 -8.70 -7.76
C LEU A 2 -33.40 -7.47 -6.88
N PRO A 3 -32.45 -7.50 -5.93
CA PRO A 3 -32.09 -6.27 -5.26
C PRO A 3 -31.46 -5.34 -6.30
N SER A 4 -31.85 -4.07 -6.23
CA SER A 4 -31.36 -2.97 -7.05
C SER A 4 -29.85 -3.02 -7.18
N ILE A 5 -29.39 -2.72 -8.40
CA ILE A 5 -28.21 -1.90 -8.61
C ILE A 5 -27.93 -1.03 -7.37
N ARG A 6 -26.75 -1.15 -6.79
CA ARG A 6 -26.29 -0.27 -5.72
C ARG A 6 -26.12 1.13 -6.32
N GLU A 7 -27.21 1.87 -6.46
CA GLU A 7 -27.18 3.32 -6.47
C GLU A 7 -27.16 3.79 -5.01
N GLU A 8 -25.96 3.97 -4.45
CA GLU A 8 -25.76 4.92 -3.34
C GLU A 8 -24.29 5.33 -3.32
N THR A 9 -24.06 6.62 -3.55
CA THR A 9 -22.75 7.28 -3.58
C THR A 9 -22.12 7.28 -2.20
N GLY A 10 -21.17 6.38 -1.94
CA GLY A 10 -20.44 6.37 -0.68
C GLY A 10 -19.17 5.55 -0.76
N VAL A 11 -18.09 6.07 -0.18
CA VAL A 11 -16.84 5.32 0.01
C VAL A 11 -17.12 4.14 0.95
N ASP A 12 -17.17 2.93 0.41
CA ASP A 12 -17.34 1.67 1.16
C ASP A 12 -16.00 1.20 1.71
N THR A 13 -15.62 1.75 2.87
CA THR A 13 -14.33 1.45 3.51
C THR A 13 -14.18 -0.01 3.93
N GLU A 14 -15.29 -0.72 4.17
CA GLU A 14 -15.25 -2.14 4.55
C GLU A 14 -14.98 -3.02 3.33
N ALA A 15 -15.66 -2.77 2.21
CA ALA A 15 -15.33 -3.44 0.95
C ALA A 15 -13.87 -3.18 0.53
N GLY A 16 -13.40 -1.93 0.69
CA GLY A 16 -12.00 -1.57 0.45
C GLY A 16 -11.02 -2.32 1.35
N ARG A 17 -11.34 -2.48 2.64
CA ARG A 17 -10.55 -3.28 3.58
C ARG A 17 -10.47 -4.74 3.15
N GLN A 18 -11.61 -5.37 2.86
CA GLN A 18 -11.67 -6.78 2.45
C GLN A 18 -10.87 -7.03 1.17
N PHE A 19 -10.95 -6.09 0.22
CA PHE A 19 -10.12 -6.15 -0.98
C PHE A 19 -8.62 -6.09 -0.66
N ALA A 20 -8.20 -5.13 0.15
CA ALA A 20 -6.80 -4.97 0.55
C ALA A 20 -6.27 -6.19 1.31
N GLU A 21 -7.09 -6.78 2.20
CA GLU A 21 -6.75 -8.00 2.92
C GLU A 21 -6.59 -9.20 1.97
N GLY A 22 -7.48 -9.35 0.98
CA GLY A 22 -7.44 -10.46 0.03
C GLY A 22 -6.36 -10.35 -1.05
N LYS A 23 -5.89 -9.14 -1.38
CA LYS A 23 -4.97 -8.90 -2.50
C LYS A 23 -3.60 -8.35 -2.09
N CYS A 24 -3.55 -7.51 -1.07
CA CYS A 24 -2.37 -6.73 -0.73
C CYS A 24 -1.65 -7.26 0.54
N ALA A 25 -2.37 -7.95 1.43
CA ALA A 25 -1.83 -8.41 2.71
C ALA A 25 -0.68 -9.43 2.60
N ARG A 26 -0.50 -10.06 1.43
CA ARG A 26 0.65 -10.93 1.15
C ARG A 26 2.00 -10.21 1.23
N CYS A 27 2.01 -8.89 1.00
CA CYS A 27 3.23 -8.08 1.04
C CYS A 27 3.13 -6.98 2.09
N HIS A 28 1.98 -6.32 2.24
CA HIS A 28 1.83 -5.15 3.09
C HIS A 28 1.06 -5.44 4.38
N ALA A 29 1.43 -4.77 5.48
CA ALA A 29 0.56 -4.71 6.65
C ALA A 29 -0.65 -3.80 6.40
N VAL A 30 -1.82 -4.42 6.25
CA VAL A 30 -3.13 -3.75 6.12
C VAL A 30 -3.74 -3.39 7.49
N GLY A 31 -3.35 -4.12 8.53
CA GLY A 31 -3.81 -3.88 9.90
C GLY A 31 -3.37 -2.54 10.48
N ARG A 32 -4.02 -2.15 11.59
CA ARG A 32 -3.72 -0.89 12.30
C ARG A 32 -2.30 -0.87 12.90
N THR A 33 -1.72 -2.04 13.13
CA THR A 33 -0.42 -2.23 13.79
C THR A 33 0.39 -3.32 13.10
N GLY A 34 1.64 -3.49 13.53
CA GLY A 34 2.54 -4.54 13.03
C GLY A 34 3.36 -4.13 11.80
N PRO A 35 4.48 -4.85 11.56
CA PRO A 35 5.28 -4.71 10.35
C PRO A 35 4.65 -5.44 9.16
N SER A 36 5.02 -5.03 7.95
CA SER A 36 4.64 -5.75 6.73
C SER A 36 5.29 -7.14 6.67
N PRO A 37 4.61 -8.15 6.11
CA PRO A 37 5.20 -9.47 5.86
C PRO A 37 6.43 -9.41 4.94
N TYR A 38 6.40 -8.52 3.95
CA TYR A 38 7.57 -8.24 3.11
C TYR A 38 8.29 -7.00 3.64
N GLY A 39 9.56 -7.14 4.03
CA GLY A 39 10.31 -6.09 4.72
C GLY A 39 10.44 -4.77 3.96
N ALA A 40 10.51 -4.81 2.62
CA ALA A 40 10.56 -3.61 1.79
C ALA A 40 9.18 -3.00 1.50
N ALA A 41 8.09 -3.72 1.77
CA ALA A 41 6.74 -3.18 1.60
C ALA A 41 6.37 -2.30 2.79
N PRO A 42 6.05 -1.00 2.59
CA PRO A 42 5.60 -0.16 3.69
C PRO A 42 4.21 -0.58 4.19
N PRO A 43 3.90 -0.44 5.49
CA PRO A 43 2.53 -0.63 5.99
C PRO A 43 1.57 0.39 5.38
N PHE A 44 0.32 -0.02 5.09
CA PHE A 44 -0.70 0.83 4.44
C PHE A 44 -0.91 2.16 5.17
N ARG A 45 -0.91 2.15 6.51
CA ARG A 45 -1.03 3.34 7.37
C ARG A 45 0.03 4.42 7.11
N THR A 46 1.12 4.09 6.43
CA THR A 46 2.22 5.02 6.11
C THR A 46 2.19 5.52 4.66
N PHE A 47 1.24 5.08 3.83
CA PHE A 47 1.18 5.45 2.41
C PHE A 47 0.95 6.95 2.23
N ALA A 48 -0.01 7.53 2.95
CA ALA A 48 -0.33 8.97 2.88
C ALA A 48 0.83 9.88 3.30
N GLN A 49 1.88 9.34 3.92
CA GLN A 49 3.08 10.09 4.29
C GLN A 49 4.10 10.15 3.16
N ARG A 50 4.00 9.24 2.19
CA ARG A 50 4.95 9.07 1.07
C ARG A 50 4.33 9.45 -0.27
N TRP A 51 3.02 9.26 -0.40
CA TRP A 51 2.27 9.56 -1.62
C TRP A 51 1.00 10.35 -1.24
N PRO A 52 0.76 11.51 -1.88
CA PRO A 52 -0.52 12.21 -1.76
C PRO A 52 -1.67 11.25 -2.09
N LEU A 53 -2.71 11.23 -1.28
CA LEU A 53 -3.82 10.28 -1.47
C LEU A 53 -4.52 10.48 -2.83
N GLU A 54 -4.53 11.73 -3.31
CA GLU A 54 -5.11 12.12 -4.59
C GLU A 54 -4.39 11.46 -5.76
N SER A 55 -3.07 11.24 -5.66
CA SER A 55 -2.28 10.59 -6.71
C SER A 55 -2.20 9.06 -6.55
N ILE A 56 -2.65 8.50 -5.42
CA ILE A 56 -2.65 7.05 -5.20
C ILE A 56 -3.82 6.38 -5.93
N GLU A 57 -4.96 7.06 -6.06
CA GLU A 57 -6.13 6.50 -6.72
C GLU A 57 -5.82 6.11 -8.17
N GLU A 58 -5.27 7.04 -8.94
CA GLU A 58 -4.86 6.82 -10.33
C GLU A 58 -3.77 5.74 -10.41
N ALA A 59 -2.76 5.82 -9.55
CA ALA A 59 -1.65 4.87 -9.54
C ALA A 59 -2.10 3.43 -9.19
N LEU A 60 -3.11 3.26 -8.33
CA LEU A 60 -3.70 1.95 -8.04
C LEU A 60 -4.56 1.41 -9.18
N ALA A 61 -5.20 2.30 -9.95
CA ALA A 61 -6.02 1.93 -11.10
C ALA A 61 -5.17 1.48 -12.30
N GLU A 62 -4.05 2.17 -12.56
CA GLU A 62 -3.15 1.87 -13.67
C GLU A 62 -2.08 0.82 -13.33
N GLY A 63 -1.75 0.68 -12.05
CA GLY A 63 -0.66 -0.15 -11.55
C GLY A 63 0.52 0.70 -11.08
N ILE A 64 1.06 0.36 -9.90
CA ILE A 64 2.21 1.07 -9.32
C ILE A 64 3.50 0.35 -9.70
N ASP A 65 4.27 0.94 -10.60
CA ASP A 65 5.67 0.59 -10.80
C ASP A 65 6.50 1.22 -9.68
N ILE A 66 6.96 0.40 -8.74
CA ILE A 66 8.00 0.84 -7.80
C ILE A 66 9.34 0.81 -8.55
N PRO A 67 10.04 1.94 -8.75
CA PRO A 67 11.44 1.86 -9.14
C PRO A 67 12.16 1.12 -8.00
N THR A 68 12.75 -0.03 -8.31
CA THR A 68 13.42 -0.87 -7.33
C THR A 68 14.78 -0.27 -6.98
N GLU A 69 14.81 0.94 -6.43
CA GLU A 69 16.06 1.60 -6.04
C GLU A 69 16.03 1.88 -4.54
N SER A 70 16.17 0.82 -3.74
CA SER A 70 16.65 0.87 -2.34
C SER A 70 16.68 -0.56 -1.76
N ALA A 71 17.56 -1.40 -2.29
CA ALA A 71 18.05 -2.59 -1.61
C ALA A 71 19.59 -2.57 -1.52
N GLU A 72 20.20 -1.39 -1.41
CA GLU A 72 21.63 -1.23 -1.10
C GLU A 72 21.79 -0.39 0.18
N GLY A 73 21.43 -1.00 1.30
CA GLY A 73 22.26 -0.85 2.49
C GLY A 73 23.49 -1.75 2.32
N GLU A 74 24.64 -1.32 2.83
CA GLU A 74 25.92 -2.07 2.91
C GLU A 74 26.93 -1.85 1.77
N ARG A 75 27.57 -0.67 1.75
CA ARG A 75 29.03 -0.61 1.66
C ARG A 75 29.55 0.31 2.76
N GLY A 76 30.03 -0.32 3.84
CA GLY A 76 30.97 0.35 4.72
C GLY A 76 32.22 0.72 3.93
N GLN A 77 32.60 1.99 3.96
CA GLN A 77 33.98 2.38 3.79
C GLN A 77 34.39 3.04 5.11
N ALA A 78 35.02 2.23 5.94
CA ALA A 78 35.85 2.71 7.02
C ALA A 78 36.98 3.58 6.46
N GLY A 79 37.30 4.65 7.20
CA GLY A 79 38.60 5.31 7.15
C GLY A 79 38.77 6.37 6.07
N LEU A 80 38.64 7.63 6.45
CA LEU A 80 39.70 8.60 6.17
C LEU A 80 39.98 9.37 7.46
N SER A 81 41.22 9.19 7.92
CA SER A 81 41.90 10.01 8.93
C SER A 81 42.06 11.46 8.47
#